data_AF-A0A962CKU1-F1
#
_entry.id   AF-A0A962CKU1-F1
#
_cell.length_a   1.000
_cell.length_b   1.000
_cell.length_c   1.000
_cell.angle_alpha   90.00
_cell.angle_beta   90.00
_cell.angle_gamma   90.00
#
_symmetry.space_group_name_H-M   'P 1'
#
loop_
_entity.id
_entity.type
_entity.pdbx_description
1 polymer ?
#
loop_
_entity_poly.entity_id
_entity_poly.type
_entity_poly.pdbx_seq_one_letter_code
_entity_poly.pdbx_strand_id
1 'polypeptide(L)'
;MNWIKRQLYRTIDYGHEAKRRAERRKSLQNFLLIPSVILSTSLIWLLSLYCFSQWHAYIFPEETLANAEGIGPILVTVSPLFFALLFGMILGNKLVALFPTTKRVLEQEAQKFSQTSYKESQKHLLRLSVIIIPLSFGLAIWGVFLPW
;
A
#
# COMPACT_ATOMS: atom_id res chain seq x y z
N MET A 1 -0.96 33.48 -15.55
CA MET A 1 -1.84 32.75 -16.51
C MET A 1 -1.15 31.60 -17.28
N ASN A 2 0.15 31.70 -17.63
CA ASN A 2 0.89 30.63 -18.35
C ASN A 2 1.25 29.36 -17.53
N TRP A 3 1.21 29.43 -16.20
CA TRP A 3 1.53 28.28 -15.33
C TRP A 3 0.37 27.28 -15.22
N ILE A 4 -0.87 27.79 -15.16
CA ILE A 4 -2.10 26.99 -15.10
C ILE A 4 -2.28 26.17 -16.40
N LYS A 5 -2.05 26.80 -17.57
CA LYS A 5 -2.07 26.07 -18.86
C LYS A 5 -1.00 24.98 -18.92
N ARG A 6 0.22 25.25 -18.42
CA ARG A 6 1.30 24.24 -18.38
C ARG A 6 0.99 23.06 -17.44
N GLN A 7 0.35 23.30 -16.30
CA GLN A 7 -0.10 22.21 -15.43
C GLN A 7 -1.20 21.38 -16.09
N LEU A 8 -2.21 22.02 -16.70
CA LEU A 8 -3.31 21.35 -17.40
C LEU A 8 -2.85 20.49 -18.58
N TYR A 9 -1.91 20.99 -19.40
CA TYR A 9 -1.34 20.20 -20.49
C TYR A 9 -0.57 18.97 -19.96
N ARG A 10 0.16 19.10 -18.84
CA ARG A 10 0.82 17.97 -18.19
C ARG A 10 -0.18 16.93 -17.70
N THR A 11 -1.27 17.31 -17.05
CA THR A 11 -2.26 16.35 -16.52
C THR A 11 -3.02 15.61 -17.62
N ILE A 12 -3.37 16.29 -18.73
CA ILE A 12 -4.03 15.66 -19.88
C ILE A 12 -3.11 14.62 -20.53
N ASP A 13 -1.81 14.93 -20.66
CA ASP A 13 -0.79 14.03 -21.21
C ASP A 13 -0.59 12.80 -20.30
N TYR A 14 -0.46 13.01 -18.98
CA TYR A 14 -0.37 11.93 -17.99
C TYR A 14 -1.57 10.96 -18.03
N GLY A 15 -2.79 11.47 -18.19
CA GLY A 15 -4.00 10.66 -18.27
C GLY A 15 -4.04 9.76 -19.51
N HIS A 16 -3.65 10.30 -20.67
CA HIS A 16 -3.55 9.52 -21.92
C HIS A 16 -2.42 8.49 -21.87
N GLU A 17 -1.27 8.84 -21.30
CA GLU A 17 -0.18 7.89 -21.05
C GLU A 17 -0.57 6.80 -20.05
N ALA A 18 -1.32 7.14 -19.00
CA ALA A 18 -1.81 6.17 -18.02
C ALA A 18 -2.81 5.19 -18.64
N LYS A 19 -3.72 5.69 -19.49
CA LYS A 19 -4.67 4.86 -20.24
C LYS A 19 -3.95 3.93 -21.23
N ARG A 20 -2.99 4.44 -22.00
CA ARG A 20 -2.15 3.61 -22.91
C ARG A 20 -1.33 2.56 -22.16
N ARG A 21 -0.89 2.85 -20.93
CA ARG A 21 -0.23 1.88 -20.04
C ARG A 21 -1.20 0.80 -19.56
N ALA A 22 -2.40 1.17 -19.15
CA ALA A 22 -3.42 0.24 -18.66
C ALA A 22 -3.92 -0.73 -19.76
N GLU A 23 -4.12 -0.23 -20.98
CA GLU A 23 -4.57 -1.05 -22.12
C GLU A 23 -3.55 -2.13 -22.53
N ARG A 24 -2.25 -1.93 -22.25
CA ARG A 24 -1.16 -2.86 -22.61
C ARG A 24 -0.74 -3.82 -21.51
N ARG A 25 -1.02 -3.50 -20.24
CA ARG A 25 -0.72 -4.35 -19.05
C ARG A 25 -1.71 -5.53 -18.87
N LYS A 26 -2.19 -6.09 -19.97
CA LYS A 26 -3.08 -7.27 -20.01
C LYS A 26 -2.31 -8.60 -20.02
N SER A 27 -0.98 -8.59 -19.86
CA SER A 27 -0.24 -9.83 -19.71
C SER A 27 -0.75 -10.56 -18.46
N LEU A 28 -1.10 -11.84 -18.61
CA LEU A 28 -1.58 -12.72 -17.53
C LEU A 28 -0.68 -12.69 -16.29
N GLN A 29 0.58 -12.30 -16.46
CA GLN A 29 1.56 -12.19 -15.39
C GLN A 29 1.40 -10.93 -14.55
N ASN A 30 0.92 -9.82 -15.12
CA ASN A 30 0.55 -8.64 -14.34
C ASN A 30 -0.74 -8.89 -13.51
N PHE A 31 -1.55 -9.87 -13.93
CA PHE A 31 -2.68 -10.34 -13.13
C PHE A 31 -2.24 -11.04 -11.84
N LEU A 32 -1.01 -11.54 -11.71
CA LEU A 32 -0.48 -12.10 -10.45
C LEU A 32 -0.09 -11.01 -9.44
N LEU A 33 0.21 -9.80 -9.92
CA LEU A 33 0.63 -8.69 -9.07
C LEU A 33 -0.49 -8.21 -8.14
N ILE A 34 -1.68 -8.04 -8.70
CA ILE A 34 -2.87 -7.57 -7.97
C ILE A 34 -3.22 -8.50 -6.79
N PRO A 35 -3.46 -9.82 -6.97
CA PRO A 35 -3.76 -10.71 -5.86
C PRO A 35 -2.59 -10.84 -4.91
N SER A 36 -1.33 -10.80 -5.39
CA SER A 36 -0.17 -10.85 -4.49
C SER A 36 -0.11 -9.64 -3.54
N VAL A 37 -0.37 -8.44 -4.05
CA VAL A 37 -0.45 -7.21 -3.25
C VAL A 37 -1.66 -7.23 -2.32
N ILE A 38 -2.83 -7.64 -2.80
CA ILE A 38 -4.04 -7.72 -1.97
C ILE A 38 -3.82 -8.70 -0.82
N LEU A 39 -3.35 -9.92 -1.09
CA LEU A 39 -3.10 -10.94 -0.07
C LEU A 39 -2.06 -10.47 0.95
N SER A 40 -0.96 -9.88 0.48
CA SER A 40 0.10 -9.36 1.37
C SER A 40 -0.42 -8.22 2.24
N THR A 41 -1.19 -7.28 1.66
CA THR A 41 -1.77 -6.14 2.38
C THR A 41 -2.77 -6.62 3.42
N SER A 42 -3.71 -7.48 3.02
CA SER A 42 -4.73 -8.03 3.93
C SER A 42 -4.11 -8.82 5.07
N LEU A 43 -3.10 -9.64 4.80
CA LEU A 43 -2.40 -10.41 5.84
C LEU A 43 -1.75 -9.49 6.88
N ILE A 44 -1.01 -8.48 6.41
CA ILE A 44 -0.32 -7.54 7.32
C ILE A 44 -1.33 -6.72 8.11
N TRP A 45 -2.41 -6.26 7.46
CA TRP A 45 -3.47 -5.50 8.12
C TRP A 45 -4.18 -6.32 9.19
N LEU A 46 -4.62 -7.55 8.88
CA LEU A 46 -5.28 -8.44 9.83
C LEU A 46 -4.37 -8.82 11.00
N LEU A 47 -3.09 -9.10 10.72
CA LEU A 47 -2.12 -9.40 11.78
C LEU A 47 -1.94 -8.18 12.71
N SER A 48 -1.90 -6.99 12.13
CA SER A 48 -1.77 -5.75 12.89
C SER A 48 -3.00 -5.48 13.76
N LEU A 49 -4.20 -5.65 13.19
CA LEU A 49 -5.47 -5.56 13.91
C LEU A 49 -5.50 -6.53 15.09
N TYR A 50 -5.10 -7.78 14.86
CA TYR A 50 -5.01 -8.78 15.91
C TYR A 50 -4.03 -8.33 17.02
N CYS A 51 -2.81 -7.94 16.67
CA CYS A 51 -1.81 -7.50 17.65
C CYS A 51 -2.27 -6.28 18.46
N PHE A 52 -2.80 -5.25 17.82
CA PHE A 52 -3.28 -4.05 18.51
C PHE A 52 -4.52 -4.30 19.36
N SER A 53 -5.42 -5.18 18.91
CA SER A 53 -6.58 -5.62 19.69
C SER A 53 -6.18 -6.42 20.93
N GLN A 54 -5.22 -7.34 20.80
CA GLN A 54 -4.67 -8.06 21.95
C GLN A 54 -3.96 -7.12 22.93
N TRP A 55 -3.24 -6.12 22.42
CA TRP A 55 -2.59 -5.12 23.27
C TRP A 55 -3.61 -4.24 23.99
N HIS A 56 -4.65 -3.77 23.31
CA HIS A 56 -5.71 -2.99 23.93
C HIS A 56 -6.45 -3.81 25.01
N ALA A 57 -6.83 -5.06 24.72
CA ALA A 57 -7.49 -5.94 25.67
C ALA A 57 -6.64 -6.24 26.93
N TYR A 58 -5.31 -6.14 26.83
CA TYR A 58 -4.43 -6.23 28.00
C TYR A 58 -4.56 -5.01 28.94
N ILE A 59 -4.91 -3.84 28.41
CA ILE A 59 -5.09 -2.58 29.15
C ILE A 59 -6.55 -2.42 29.59
N PHE A 60 -7.50 -2.72 28.71
CA PHE A 60 -8.95 -2.61 28.89
C PHE A 60 -9.62 -3.97 28.64
N PRO A 61 -9.62 -4.88 29.63
CA PRO A 61 -10.05 -6.28 29.43
C PRO A 61 -11.55 -6.44 29.14
N GLU A 62 -12.37 -5.46 29.50
CA GLU A 62 -13.82 -5.47 29.26
C GLU A 62 -14.19 -4.92 27.86
N GLU A 63 -13.24 -4.26 27.18
CA GLU A 63 -13.45 -3.61 25.88
C GLU A 63 -13.02 -4.54 24.74
N THR A 64 -13.83 -4.56 23.67
CA THR A 64 -13.52 -5.37 22.48
C THR A 64 -13.85 -4.60 21.22
N LEU A 65 -13.15 -4.92 20.12
CA LEU A 65 -13.40 -4.31 18.81
C LEU A 65 -14.84 -4.56 18.28
N ALA A 66 -15.55 -5.55 18.82
CA ALA A 66 -16.92 -5.88 18.40
C ALA A 66 -17.96 -4.90 18.98
N ASN A 67 -17.71 -4.35 20.17
CA ASN A 67 -18.60 -3.41 20.87
C ASN A 67 -18.02 -2.00 20.89
N ALA A 68 -17.11 -1.72 19.96
CA ALA A 68 -16.26 -0.56 19.96
C ALA A 68 -16.97 0.70 19.45
N GLU A 69 -16.85 1.79 20.19
CA GLU A 69 -17.33 3.15 19.93
C GLU A 69 -16.16 4.16 20.03
N GLY A 70 -16.34 5.33 19.41
CA GLY A 70 -15.36 6.42 19.48
C GLY A 70 -14.15 6.30 18.53
N ILE A 71 -13.09 7.05 18.84
CA ILE A 71 -11.98 7.31 17.90
C ILE A 71 -10.84 6.28 18.02
N GLY A 72 -10.66 5.64 19.16
CA GLY A 72 -9.64 4.60 19.38
C GLY A 72 -9.73 3.44 18.37
N PRO A 73 -10.92 2.81 18.20
CA PRO A 73 -11.13 1.73 17.24
C PRO A 73 -10.88 2.15 15.79
N ILE A 74 -11.22 3.40 15.45
CA ILE A 74 -10.95 3.98 14.12
C ILE A 74 -9.45 4.08 13.89
N LEU A 75 -8.70 4.60 14.87
CA LEU A 75 -7.25 4.71 14.78
C LEU A 75 -6.56 3.35 14.68
N VAL A 76 -7.03 2.35 15.44
CA VAL A 76 -6.48 0.97 15.38
C VAL A 76 -6.87 0.23 14.11
N THR A 77 -8.00 0.57 13.48
CA THR A 77 -8.46 -0.12 12.26
C THR A 77 -7.94 0.53 10.99
N VAL A 78 -8.08 1.85 10.89
CA VAL A 78 -7.78 2.62 9.67
C VAL A 78 -6.29 2.96 9.59
N SER A 79 -5.66 3.35 10.71
CA SER A 79 -4.24 3.74 10.64
C SER A 79 -3.38 2.59 10.12
N PRO A 80 -3.47 1.35 10.63
CA PRO A 80 -2.66 0.25 10.14
C PRO A 80 -2.82 -0.11 8.67
N LEU A 81 -3.96 0.22 8.07
CA LEU A 81 -4.19 -0.01 6.65
C LEU A 81 -3.16 0.73 5.79
N PHE A 82 -2.73 1.93 6.19
CA PHE A 82 -1.76 2.72 5.43
C PHE A 82 -0.38 2.07 5.42
N PHE A 83 0.15 1.62 6.58
CA PHE A 83 1.43 0.92 6.56
C PHE A 83 1.30 -0.47 5.93
N ALA A 84 0.17 -1.16 6.13
CA ALA A 84 -0.08 -2.47 5.55
C ALA A 84 -0.13 -2.41 4.02
N LEU A 85 -0.69 -1.35 3.44
CA LEU A 85 -0.70 -1.12 1.99
C LEU A 85 0.73 -0.97 1.45
N LEU A 86 1.57 -0.18 2.10
CA LEU A 86 2.94 0.04 1.63
C LEU A 86 3.82 -1.19 1.80
N PHE A 87 3.78 -1.83 2.96
CA PHE A 87 4.49 -3.08 3.19
C PHE A 87 3.95 -4.19 2.29
N GLY A 88 2.63 -4.27 2.11
CA GLY A 88 1.97 -5.24 1.25
C GLY A 88 2.34 -5.06 -0.22
N MET A 89 2.46 -3.82 -0.70
CA MET A 89 2.97 -3.54 -2.05
C MET A 89 4.44 -3.94 -2.21
N ILE A 90 5.30 -3.63 -1.23
CA ILE A 90 6.71 -4.03 -1.25
C ILE A 90 6.82 -5.57 -1.27
N LEU A 91 6.08 -6.25 -0.39
CA LEU A 91 6.09 -7.69 -0.25
C LEU A 91 5.48 -8.39 -1.47
N GLY A 92 4.33 -7.93 -1.96
CA GLY A 92 3.69 -8.47 -3.15
C GLY A 92 4.58 -8.34 -4.38
N ASN A 93 5.23 -7.18 -4.57
CA ASN A 93 6.24 -7.01 -5.61
C ASN A 93 7.40 -8.00 -5.46
N LYS A 94 7.88 -8.25 -4.24
CA LYS A 94 8.93 -9.24 -3.98
C LYS A 94 8.48 -10.67 -4.28
N LEU A 95 7.27 -11.04 -3.87
CA LEU A 95 6.69 -12.36 -4.13
C LEU A 95 6.59 -12.63 -5.63
N VAL A 96 6.11 -11.65 -6.41
CA VAL A 96 6.07 -11.76 -7.86
C VAL A 96 7.47 -11.85 -8.47
N ALA A 97 8.46 -11.13 -7.91
CA ALA A 97 9.84 -11.18 -8.36
C ALA A 97 10.56 -12.52 -8.07
N LEU A 98 10.01 -13.37 -7.19
CA LEU A 98 10.52 -14.73 -6.99
C LEU A 98 10.28 -15.64 -8.21
N PHE A 99 9.31 -15.31 -9.05
CA PHE A 99 9.03 -16.04 -10.28
C PHE A 99 9.87 -15.45 -11.43
N PRO A 100 10.97 -16.11 -11.86
CA PRO A 100 11.93 -15.54 -12.80
C PRO A 100 11.33 -15.25 -14.18
N THR A 101 10.34 -16.03 -14.60
CA THR A 101 9.57 -15.81 -15.84
C THR A 101 8.79 -14.50 -15.79
N THR A 102 8.03 -14.29 -14.72
CA THR A 102 7.25 -13.07 -14.49
C THR A 102 8.14 -11.85 -14.34
N LYS A 103 9.25 -11.96 -13.60
CA LYS A 103 10.22 -10.87 -13.44
C LYS A 103 10.78 -10.41 -14.79
N ARG A 104 11.20 -11.33 -15.66
CA ARG A 104 11.77 -11.01 -16.97
C ARG A 104 10.78 -10.28 -17.87
N VAL A 105 9.53 -10.73 -17.91
CA VAL A 105 8.49 -10.07 -18.72
C VAL A 105 8.19 -8.68 -18.17
N LEU A 106 8.06 -8.52 -16.86
CA LEU A 106 7.84 -7.20 -16.24
C LEU A 106 9.02 -6.24 -16.48
N GLU A 107 10.26 -6.73 -16.45
CA GLU A 107 11.44 -5.93 -16.76
C GLU A 107 11.50 -5.53 -18.25
N GLN A 108 11.17 -6.43 -19.17
CA GLN A 108 11.07 -6.15 -20.61
C GLN A 108 9.95 -5.14 -20.92
N GLU A 109 8.81 -5.25 -20.24
CA GLU A 109 7.72 -4.27 -20.34
C GLU A 109 8.17 -2.90 -19.78
N ALA A 110 8.93 -2.90 -18.68
CA ALA A 110 9.42 -1.68 -18.04
C ALA A 110 10.52 -0.95 -18.83
N GLN A 111 11.31 -1.64 -19.67
CA GLN A 111 12.34 -0.99 -20.51
C GLN A 111 11.75 0.07 -21.46
N LYS A 112 10.47 -0.06 -21.84
CA LYS A 112 9.79 0.86 -22.76
C LYS A 112 9.35 2.17 -22.10
N PHE A 113 9.44 2.30 -20.78
CA PHE A 113 8.96 3.46 -20.04
C PHE A 113 9.97 3.88 -18.95
N SER A 114 10.43 5.12 -18.99
CA SER A 114 11.32 5.64 -17.96
C SER A 114 10.63 5.62 -16.59
N GLN A 115 11.38 5.26 -15.53
CA GLN A 115 10.93 5.24 -14.12
C GLN A 115 9.93 4.15 -13.72
N THR A 116 9.60 3.20 -14.59
CA THR A 116 8.70 2.08 -14.24
C THR A 116 9.43 0.78 -13.92
N SER A 117 10.76 0.81 -13.81
CA SER A 117 11.54 -0.37 -13.47
C SER A 117 11.21 -0.86 -12.05
N TYR A 118 11.37 -2.16 -11.81
CA TYR A 118 11.19 -2.74 -10.48
C TYR A 118 12.02 -2.00 -9.41
N LYS A 119 13.27 -1.66 -9.73
CA LYS A 119 14.19 -0.95 -8.84
C LYS A 119 13.70 0.45 -8.48
N GLU A 120 13.24 1.23 -9.46
CA GLU A 120 12.70 2.57 -9.19
C GLU A 120 11.37 2.49 -8.43
N SER A 121 10.47 1.57 -8.80
CA SER A 121 9.21 1.34 -8.06
C SER A 121 9.46 1.03 -6.58
N GLN A 122 10.37 0.10 -6.28
CA GLN A 122 10.76 -0.24 -4.91
C GLN A 122 11.38 0.95 -4.17
N LYS A 123 12.24 1.72 -4.83
CA LYS A 123 12.86 2.92 -4.26
C LYS A 123 11.82 3.99 -3.90
N HIS A 124 10.83 4.22 -4.77
CA HIS A 124 9.74 5.16 -4.50
C HIS A 124 8.85 4.68 -3.36
N LEU A 125 8.49 3.39 -3.34
CA LEU A 125 7.74 2.80 -2.23
C LEU A 125 8.51 2.93 -0.92
N LEU A 126 9.80 2.58 -0.88
CA LEU A 126 10.62 2.70 0.33
C LEU A 126 10.72 4.14 0.84
N ARG A 127 10.88 5.13 -0.05
CA ARG A 127 10.90 6.55 0.37
C ARG A 127 9.60 6.98 1.01
N LEU A 128 8.47 6.57 0.45
CA LEU A 128 7.14 6.88 0.97
C LEU A 128 6.90 6.14 2.31
N SER A 129 7.33 4.89 2.39
CA SER A 129 7.28 4.03 3.58
C SER A 129 7.99 4.63 4.78
N VAL A 130 9.15 5.26 4.59
CA VAL A 130 9.94 5.85 5.70
C VAL A 130 9.15 6.91 6.49
N ILE A 131 8.18 7.59 5.88
CA ILE A 131 7.38 8.62 6.54
C ILE A 131 6.01 8.06 6.97
N ILE A 132 5.32 7.38 6.06
CA ILE A 132 3.93 6.97 6.31
C ILE A 132 3.87 5.85 7.35
N ILE A 133 4.80 4.90 7.33
CA ILE A 133 4.78 3.76 8.26
C ILE A 133 4.91 4.23 9.71
N PRO A 134 5.92 5.02 10.13
CA PRO A 134 6.01 5.44 11.52
C PRO A 134 4.83 6.31 11.96
N LEU A 135 4.32 7.17 11.08
CA LEU A 135 3.14 7.99 11.39
C LEU A 135 1.89 7.13 11.62
N SER A 136 1.61 6.22 10.68
CA SER A 136 0.48 5.29 10.71
C SER A 136 0.57 4.34 11.91
N PHE A 137 1.76 3.83 12.20
CA PHE A 137 2.02 2.97 13.36
C PHE A 137 1.87 3.74 14.68
N GLY A 138 2.38 4.97 14.76
CA GLY A 138 2.22 5.83 15.93
C GLY A 138 0.76 6.18 16.23
N LEU A 139 -0.03 6.46 15.19
CA LEU A 139 -1.47 6.68 15.34
C LEU A 139 -2.21 5.42 15.82
N ALA A 140 -1.82 4.24 15.33
CA ALA A 140 -2.39 2.98 15.79
C ALA A 140 -2.05 2.71 17.26
N ILE A 141 -0.80 2.93 17.67
CA ILE A 141 -0.40 2.85 19.08
C ILE A 141 -1.24 3.80 19.92
N TRP A 142 -1.42 5.04 19.47
CA TRP A 142 -2.23 6.00 20.22
C TRP A 142 -3.67 5.51 20.37
N GLY A 143 -4.26 4.92 19.33
CA GLY A 143 -5.59 4.32 19.38
C GLY A 143 -5.73 3.17 20.38
N VAL A 144 -4.65 2.43 20.67
CA VAL A 144 -4.65 1.35 21.69
C VAL A 144 -4.86 1.90 23.10
N PHE A 145 -4.38 3.11 23.39
CA PHE A 145 -4.49 3.74 24.72
C PHE A 145 -5.76 4.57 24.92
N LEU A 146 -6.62 4.64 23.91
CA LEU A 146 -7.91 5.31 24.01
C LEU A 146 -9.00 4.31 24.35
N PRO A 147 -10.04 4.72 25.10
CA PRO A 147 -11.21 3.89 25.31
C PRO A 147 -11.88 3.60 23.97
N TRP A 148 -12.31 2.35 23.85
CA TRP A 148 -13.10 1.82 22.75
C TRP A 148 -14.56 1.71 23.17
#